data_AF-A0A7W7CT86-F1
#
_entry.id   AF-A0A7W7CT86-F1
#
_cell.length_a   1.000
_cell.length_b   1.000
_cell.length_c   1.000
_cell.angle_alpha   90.00
_cell.angle_beta   90.00
_cell.angle_gamma   90.00
#
_symmetry.space_group_name_H-M   'P 1'
#
loop_
_entity.id
_entity.type
_entity.pdbx_description
1 polymer ?
#
loop_
_entity_poly.entity_id
_entity_poly.type
_entity_poly.pdbx_seq_one_letter_code
_entity_poly.pdbx_strand_id
1 'polypeptide(L)'
;MAATAQPDVPAGFANASRALVAAAADLVIGVQRRVIGDANIRTARDNAWAATLEDRARNEARAELTREVAALVARRSPRRHLTPTR
;
A
#
# COMPACT_ATOMS: atom_id res chain seq x y z
N MET A 1 48.72 27.91 9.56
CA MET A 1 48.54 26.68 8.76
C MET A 1 47.05 26.36 8.74
N ALA A 2 46.36 26.59 7.62
CA ALA A 2 44.95 26.28 7.49
C ALA A 2 44.79 24.79 7.15
N ALA A 3 44.07 24.05 7.98
CA ALA A 3 43.69 22.68 7.68
C ALA A 3 42.73 22.69 6.49
N THR A 4 43.13 22.09 5.38
CA THR A 4 42.25 21.79 4.26
C THR A 4 41.17 20.82 4.78
N ALA A 5 39.93 21.29 4.90
CA ALA A 5 38.78 20.44 5.15
C ALA A 5 38.67 19.45 3.98
N GLN A 6 39.19 18.24 4.18
CA GLN A 6 39.07 17.17 3.21
C GLN A 6 37.58 16.82 3.12
N PRO A 7 36.96 16.82 1.93
CA PRO A 7 35.57 16.45 1.81
C PRO A 7 35.43 15.03 2.35
N ASP A 8 34.48 14.82 3.26
CA ASP A 8 34.11 13.49 3.72
C ASP A 8 33.69 12.69 2.49
N VAL A 9 34.61 11.88 1.97
CA VAL A 9 34.45 11.06 0.76
C VAL A 9 33.15 10.25 0.76
N PRO A 10 32.65 9.72 1.90
CA PRO A 10 31.34 9.06 1.97
C PRO A 10 30.16 9.98 1.59
N ALA A 11 30.22 11.26 1.95
CA ALA A 11 29.19 12.24 1.61
C ALA A 11 29.22 12.60 0.11
N GLY A 12 30.40 12.60 -0.50
CA GLY A 12 30.58 12.85 -1.94
C GLY A 12 29.89 11.79 -2.81
N PHE A 13 30.11 10.51 -2.52
CA PHE A 13 29.45 9.41 -3.24
C PHE A 13 27.93 9.42 -3.03
N ALA A 14 27.46 9.60 -1.80
CA ALA A 14 26.03 9.67 -1.51
C ALA A 14 25.35 10.83 -2.27
N ASN A 15 26.02 11.97 -2.41
CA ASN A 15 25.48 13.11 -3.16
C ASN A 15 25.44 12.86 -4.67
N ALA A 16 26.50 12.28 -5.24
CA ALA A 16 26.52 11.89 -6.65
C ALA A 16 25.43 10.85 -6.96
N SER A 17 25.26 9.85 -6.09
CA SER A 17 24.18 8.87 -6.22
C SER A 17 22.80 9.50 -6.14
N ARG A 18 22.55 10.41 -5.20
CA ARG A 18 21.27 11.14 -5.11
C ARG A 18 20.99 11.98 -6.36
N ALA A 19 22.01 12.64 -6.90
CA ALA A 19 21.88 13.43 -8.12
C ALA A 19 21.52 12.54 -9.32
N LEU A 20 22.17 11.39 -9.46
CA LEU A 20 21.83 10.41 -10.49
C LEU A 20 20.39 9.90 -10.35
N VAL A 21 19.98 9.55 -9.13
CA VAL A 21 18.60 9.09 -8.86
C VAL A 21 17.59 10.18 -9.17
N ALA A 22 17.86 11.43 -8.82
CA ALA A 22 17.00 12.56 -9.15
C ALA A 22 16.85 12.73 -10.67
N ALA A 23 17.97 12.71 -11.41
CA ALA A 23 17.96 12.81 -12.86
C ALA A 23 17.18 11.65 -13.53
N ALA A 24 17.34 10.43 -13.01
CA ALA A 24 16.58 9.28 -13.50
C ALA A 24 15.07 9.41 -13.22
N ALA A 25 14.70 9.91 -12.03
CA ALA A 25 13.31 10.16 -11.67
C ALA A 25 12.66 11.21 -12.59
N ASP A 26 13.37 12.31 -12.86
CA ASP A 26 12.90 13.37 -13.77
C ASP A 26 12.69 12.84 -15.19
N LEU A 27 13.60 11.99 -15.69
CA LEU A 27 13.45 11.35 -16.99
C LEU A 27 12.20 10.47 -17.06
N VAL A 28 11.99 9.61 -16.05
CA VAL A 28 10.83 8.72 -15.99
C VAL A 28 9.53 9.51 -15.93
N ILE A 29 9.46 10.53 -15.08
CA ILE A 29 8.30 11.42 -14.98
C ILE A 29 8.04 12.14 -16.30
N GLY A 30 9.10 12.63 -16.96
CA GLY A 30 8.99 13.29 -18.27
C GLY A 30 8.42 12.37 -19.35
N VAL A 31 8.91 11.12 -19.42
CA VAL A 31 8.38 10.11 -20.34
C VAL A 31 6.92 9.79 -20.01
N GLN A 32 6.59 9.60 -18.73
CA GLN A 32 5.24 9.32 -18.30
C GLN A 32 4.25 10.44 -18.67
N ARG A 33 4.63 11.71 -18.47
CA ARG A 33 3.85 12.89 -18.91
C ARG A 33 3.63 12.89 -20.41
N ARG A 34 4.66 12.56 -21.19
CA ARG A 34 4.59 12.53 -22.65
C ARG A 34 3.64 11.46 -23.17
N VAL A 35 3.68 10.27 -22.58
CA VAL A 35 2.94 9.09 -23.06
C VAL A 35 1.49 9.08 -22.58
N ILE A 36 1.25 9.37 -21.30
CA ILE A 36 -0.08 9.22 -20.69
C ILE A 36 -0.79 10.59 -20.57
N GLY A 37 -0.05 11.70 -20.65
CA GLY A 37 -0.57 13.05 -20.49
C GLY A 37 -0.61 13.50 -19.02
N ASP A 38 -0.42 14.80 -18.78
CA ASP A 38 -0.31 15.36 -17.43
C ASP A 38 -1.52 15.07 -16.53
N ALA A 39 -2.73 15.06 -17.10
CA ALA A 39 -3.96 14.80 -16.36
C ALA A 39 -4.12 13.33 -15.90
N ASN A 40 -3.33 12.41 -16.44
CA ASN A 40 -3.45 10.97 -16.18
C ASN A 40 -2.30 10.41 -15.33
N ILE A 41 -1.40 11.26 -14.85
CA ILE A 41 -0.37 10.83 -13.89
C ILE A 41 -1.02 10.63 -12.52
N ARG A 42 -1.07 9.38 -12.08
CA ARG A 42 -1.57 9.04 -10.75
C ARG A 42 -0.63 9.60 -9.69
N THR A 43 -1.19 10.44 -8.83
CA THR A 43 -0.48 10.99 -7.69
C THR A 43 -0.37 9.95 -6.57
N ALA A 44 0.53 10.18 -5.61
CA ALA A 44 0.59 9.36 -4.39
C ALA A 44 -0.78 9.31 -3.67
N ARG A 45 -1.54 10.41 -3.73
CA ARG A 45 -2.90 10.49 -3.19
C ARG A 45 -3.86 9.55 -3.94
N ASP A 46 -3.81 9.53 -5.27
CA ASP A 46 -4.69 8.66 -6.08
C ASP A 46 -4.38 7.18 -5.87
N ASN A 47 -3.12 6.85 -5.60
CA ASN A 47 -2.71 5.50 -5.26
C ASN A 47 -3.22 5.10 -3.87
N ALA A 48 -3.06 5.97 -2.87
CA ALA A 48 -3.55 5.73 -1.51
C ALA A 48 -5.08 5.58 -1.48
N TRP A 49 -5.80 6.38 -2.26
CA TRP A 49 -7.24 6.28 -2.36
C TRP A 49 -7.69 4.95 -2.98
N ALA A 50 -7.03 4.51 -4.06
CA ALA A 50 -7.32 3.21 -4.66
C ALA A 50 -7.06 2.04 -3.70
N ALA A 51 -5.93 2.06 -2.97
CA ALA A 51 -5.65 1.05 -1.96
C ALA A 51 -6.73 1.00 -0.86
N THR A 52 -7.20 2.18 -0.43
CA THR A 52 -8.30 2.28 0.55
C THR A 52 -9.59 1.67 0.01
N LEU A 53 -9.93 1.91 -1.26
CA LEU A 53 -11.12 1.32 -1.89
C LEU A 53 -11.02 -0.20 -1.98
N GLU A 54 -9.85 -0.73 -2.33
CA GLU A 54 -9.63 -2.18 -2.34
C GLU A 54 -9.77 -2.78 -0.93
N ASP A 55 -9.25 -2.10 0.10
CA ASP A 55 -9.39 -2.55 1.48
C ASP A 55 -10.85 -2.55 1.94
N ARG A 56 -11.63 -1.54 1.54
CA ARG A 56 -13.08 -1.53 1.80
C ARG A 56 -13.77 -2.71 1.12
N ALA A 57 -13.48 -2.97 -0.14
CA ALA A 57 -14.05 -4.11 -0.87
C ALA A 57 -13.68 -5.45 -0.23
N ARG A 58 -12.42 -5.63 0.22
CA ARG A 58 -11.99 -6.81 0.98
C ARG A 58 -12.76 -6.96 2.29
N ASN A 59 -13.01 -5.87 3.00
CA ASN A 59 -13.76 -5.89 4.25
C ASN A 59 -15.24 -6.21 4.03
N GLU A 60 -15.86 -5.68 2.98
CA GLU A 60 -17.25 -6.00 2.60
C GLU A 60 -17.39 -7.49 2.24
N ALA A 61 -16.47 -8.04 1.44
CA ALA A 61 -16.45 -9.46 1.10
C ALA A 61 -16.30 -10.36 2.34
N ARG A 62 -15.44 -9.98 3.29
CA ARG A 62 -15.28 -10.69 4.57
C ARG A 62 -16.54 -10.61 5.42
N ALA A 63 -17.20 -9.46 5.45
CA ALA A 63 -18.44 -9.28 6.18
C ALA A 63 -19.55 -10.17 5.61
N GLU A 64 -19.66 -10.26 4.28
CA GLU A 64 -20.62 -11.15 3.63
C GLU A 64 -20.38 -12.61 3.97
N LEU A 65 -19.15 -13.09 3.79
CA LEU A 65 -18.79 -14.46 4.15
C LEU A 65 -19.10 -14.77 5.63
N THR A 66 -18.82 -13.81 6.53
CA THR A 66 -19.12 -13.97 7.96
C THR A 66 -20.63 -14.13 8.19
N ARG A 67 -21.47 -13.38 7.47
CA ARG A 67 -22.94 -13.51 7.55
C ARG A 67 -23.40 -14.87 7.03
N GLU A 68 -22.89 -15.32 5.90
CA GLU A 68 -23.24 -16.64 5.33
C GLU A 68 -22.84 -17.78 6.26
N VAL A 69 -21.62 -17.74 6.82
CA VAL A 69 -21.14 -18.74 7.79
C VAL A 69 -22.00 -18.74 9.05
N ALA A 70 -22.35 -17.56 9.59
CA ALA A 70 -23.24 -17.46 10.75
C ALA A 70 -24.62 -18.09 10.46
N ALA A 71 -25.19 -17.84 9.27
CA ALA A 71 -26.45 -18.44 8.86
C ALA A 71 -26.35 -19.97 8.73
N LEU A 72 -25.23 -20.49 8.20
CA LEU A 72 -24.98 -21.92 8.10
C LEU A 72 -24.88 -22.58 9.49
N VAL A 73 -24.15 -21.97 10.43
CA VAL A 73 -24.02 -22.45 11.81
C VAL A 73 -25.37 -22.45 12.52
N ALA A 74 -26.16 -21.38 12.39
CA ALA A 74 -27.49 -21.29 12.97
C ALA A 74 -28.42 -22.41 12.47
N ARG A 75 -28.35 -22.75 11.17
CA ARG A 75 -29.11 -23.86 10.57
C ARG A 75 -28.63 -25.23 11.05
N ARG A 76 -27.32 -25.39 11.31
CA ARG A 76 -26.70 -26.66 11.73
C ARG A 76 -26.89 -26.97 13.21
N SER A 77 -27.42 -26.06 14.03
CA SER A 77 -27.53 -26.26 15.47
C SER A 77 -28.88 -26.89 15.86
N PRO A 78 -29.05 -28.24 15.93
CA PRO A 78 -30.09 -28.79 16.78
C PRO A 78 -29.68 -28.45 18.21
N ARG A 79 -30.57 -27.78 18.96
CA ARG A 79 -30.43 -27.63 20.41
C ARG A 79 -30.08 -29.01 20.99
N ARG A 80 -28.83 -29.20 21.42
CA ARG A 80 -28.54 -30.19 22.46
C ARG A 80 -29.24 -29.66 23.70
N HIS A 81 -30.52 -29.98 23.84
CA HIS A 81 -31.12 -30.13 25.14
C HIS A 81 -30.32 -31.24 25.82
N LEU A 82 -29.27 -30.84 26.53
CA LEU A 82 -28.70 -31.67 27.57
C LEU A 82 -29.78 -31.70 28.65
N THR A 83 -30.67 -32.69 28.54
CA THR A 83 -31.63 -33.01 29.59
C THR A 83 -30.80 -33.26 30.85
N PRO A 84 -30.96 -32.49 31.94
CA PRO A 84 -30.32 -32.82 33.19
C PRO A 84 -30.97 -34.11 33.67
N THR A 85 -30.23 -35.22 33.61
CA THR A 85 -30.63 -36.46 34.27
C THR A 85 -30.65 -36.21 35.77
N ARG A 86 -31.82 -36.48 36.34
CA ARG A 86 -32.21 -36.25 37.73
C ARG A 86 -31.60 -37.29 38.66
#